data_AF-A0A835TM34-F1
#
_entry.id   AF-A0A835TM34-F1
#
_cell.length_a   1.000
_cell.length_b   1.000
_cell.length_c   1.000
_cell.angle_alpha   90.00
_cell.angle_beta   90.00
_cell.angle_gamma   90.00
#
_symmetry.space_group_name_H-M   'P 1'
#
loop_
_entity.id
_entity.type
_entity.pdbx_description
1 polymer ?
#
loop_
_entity_poly.entity_id
_entity_poly.type
_entity_poly.pdbx_seq_one_letter_code
_entity_poly.pdbx_strand_id
1 'polypeptide(L)'
;WNRVIVEKPFGRDLGSSEELSAHLSALFREEQIYRMDHYLGKEMVQSLMVLRFGNRIFGPIWNRDNVACVVLTFKEPFGTEGRGGYFDDFGIIR
;
A
#
# COMPACT_ATOMS: atom_id res chain seq x y z
N TRP A 1 -20.62 3.81 -16.84
CA TRP A 1 -19.32 3.22 -16.45
C TRP A 1 -19.53 2.54 -15.10
N ASN A 2 -18.94 1.36 -14.89
CA ASN A 2 -19.07 0.60 -13.64
C ASN A 2 -17.69 0.47 -13.01
N ARG A 3 -17.57 0.85 -11.74
CA ARG A 3 -16.33 0.77 -10.95
C ARG A 3 -16.64 0.16 -9.59
N VAL A 4 -15.73 -0.65 -9.08
CA VAL A 4 -15.83 -1.28 -7.77
C VAL A 4 -14.67 -0.83 -6.89
N ILE A 5 -14.98 -0.48 -5.65
CA ILE A 5 -14.00 -0.15 -4.62
C ILE A 5 -13.90 -1.35 -3.69
N VAL A 6 -12.69 -1.85 -3.46
CA VAL A 6 -12.41 -3.02 -2.62
C VAL A 6 -11.50 -2.60 -1.49
N GLU A 7 -11.93 -2.83 -0.26
CA GLU A 7 -11.15 -2.59 0.97
C GLU A 7 -10.35 -3.83 1.37
N LYS A 8 -9.25 -3.61 2.09
CA LYS A 8 -8.44 -4.68 2.68
C LYS A 8 -9.25 -5.51 3.70
N PRO A 9 -8.94 -6.80 3.92
CA PRO A 9 -7.75 -7.53 3.46
C PRO A 9 -7.88 -8.11 2.04
N PHE A 10 -6.80 -8.03 1.25
CA PHE A 10 -6.71 -8.60 -0.11
C PHE A 10 -6.13 -10.02 -0.10
N GLY A 11 -6.75 -10.91 0.66
CA GLY A 11 -6.18 -12.22 1.01
C GLY A 11 -5.32 -12.17 2.29
N ARG A 12 -4.83 -13.33 2.71
CA ARG A 12 -3.98 -13.52 3.91
C ARG A 12 -2.55 -13.98 3.57
N ASP A 13 -2.36 -14.44 2.35
CA ASP A 13 -1.13 -14.93 1.75
C ASP A 13 -1.23 -14.82 0.21
N LEU A 14 -0.18 -15.24 -0.50
CA LEU A 14 -0.13 -15.21 -1.96
C LEU A 14 -1.30 -15.97 -2.59
N GLY A 15 -1.55 -17.22 -2.16
CA GLY A 15 -2.56 -18.09 -2.76
C GLY A 15 -3.98 -17.54 -2.61
N SER A 16 -4.34 -17.08 -1.40
CA SER A 16 -5.67 -16.47 -1.15
C SER A 16 -5.84 -15.12 -1.86
N SER A 17 -4.77 -14.36 -2.05
CA SER A 17 -4.79 -13.10 -2.82
C SER A 17 -4.97 -13.36 -4.31
N GLU A 18 -4.32 -14.39 -4.84
CA GLU A 18 -4.45 -14.83 -6.24
C GLU A 18 -5.87 -15.34 -6.52
N GLU A 19 -6.47 -16.12 -5.62
CA GLU A 19 -7.85 -16.60 -5.75
C GLU A 19 -8.85 -15.42 -5.80
N LEU A 20 -8.71 -14.47 -4.87
CA LEU A 20 -9.53 -13.25 -4.85
C LEU A 20 -9.37 -12.45 -6.16
N SER A 21 -8.14 -12.30 -6.63
CA SER A 21 -7.82 -11.55 -7.84
C SER A 21 -8.35 -12.23 -9.10
N ALA A 22 -8.26 -13.56 -9.18
CA ALA A 22 -8.81 -14.35 -10.27
C ALA A 22 -10.34 -14.22 -10.32
N HIS A 23 -11.00 -14.31 -9.17
CA HIS A 23 -12.46 -14.15 -9.11
C HIS A 23 -12.91 -12.73 -9.50
N LEU A 24 -12.22 -11.69 -9.02
CA LEU A 24 -12.55 -10.30 -9.38
C LEU A 24 -12.30 -10.02 -10.87
N SER A 25 -11.18 -10.50 -11.43
CA SER A 25 -10.84 -10.29 -12.83
C SER A 25 -11.74 -11.06 -13.81
N ALA A 26 -12.39 -12.14 -13.36
CA ALA A 26 -13.42 -12.83 -14.13
C ALA A 26 -14.71 -12.00 -14.30
N LEU A 27 -14.96 -11.03 -13.40
CA LEU A 27 -16.18 -10.22 -13.36
C LEU A 27 -15.97 -8.77 -13.83
N PHE A 28 -14.79 -8.22 -13.57
CA PHE A 28 -14.45 -6.82 -13.83
C PHE A 28 -13.10 -6.72 -14.55
N ARG A 29 -12.99 -5.75 -15.47
CA ARG A 29 -11.68 -5.38 -16.04
C ARG A 29 -10.87 -4.64 -14.99
N GLU A 30 -9.54 -4.73 -15.04
CA GLU A 30 -8.66 -4.12 -14.04
C GLU A 30 -8.87 -2.60 -13.88
N GLU A 31 -9.14 -1.88 -14.98
CA GLU A 31 -9.48 -0.44 -14.97
C GLU A 31 -10.76 -0.08 -14.19
N GLN A 32 -11.59 -1.08 -13.86
CA GLN A 32 -12.82 -0.94 -13.09
C GLN A 32 -12.61 -1.25 -11.60
N ILE A 33 -11.46 -1.82 -11.22
CA ILE A 33 -11.18 -2.28 -9.87
C ILE A 33 -10.28 -1.25 -9.16
N TYR A 34 -10.76 -0.71 -8.04
CA TYR A 34 -10.02 0.23 -7.21
C TYR A 34 -9.78 -0.40 -5.84
N ARG A 35 -8.58 -0.94 -5.63
CA ARG A 35 -8.15 -1.53 -4.35
C ARG A 35 -7.65 -0.39 -3.44
N MET A 36 -8.28 -0.22 -2.29
CA MET A 36 -7.98 0.88 -1.38
C MET A 36 -6.77 0.57 -0.51
N ASP A 37 -5.74 1.40 -0.66
CA ASP A 37 -4.71 1.61 0.35
C ASP A 37 -4.74 3.08 0.76
N HIS A 38 -5.28 3.34 1.95
CA HIS A 38 -5.48 4.69 2.46
C HIS A 38 -4.17 5.48 2.66
N TYR A 39 -3.00 4.83 2.73
CA TYR A 39 -1.72 5.56 2.78
C TYR A 39 -1.43 6.29 1.48
N LEU A 40 -1.88 5.76 0.33
CA LEU A 40 -1.73 6.42 -0.98
C LEU A 40 -2.56 7.71 -1.09
N GLY A 41 -3.57 7.86 -0.23
CA GLY A 41 -4.37 9.08 -0.10
C GLY A 41 -3.73 10.17 0.76
N LYS A 42 -2.63 9.88 1.48
CA LYS A 42 -1.97 10.87 2.35
C LYS A 42 -1.14 11.84 1.51
N GLU A 43 -1.29 13.13 1.79
CA GLU A 43 -0.66 14.22 1.04
C GLU A 43 0.87 14.07 0.89
N MET A 44 1.55 13.70 1.99
CA MET A 44 3.00 13.50 1.98
C MET A 44 3.44 12.30 1.12
N VAL A 45 2.62 11.26 1.06
CA VAL A 45 2.91 10.08 0.21
C VAL A 45 2.77 10.45 -1.26
N GLN A 46 1.73 11.21 -1.62
CA GLN A 46 1.55 11.71 -2.98
C GLN A 46 2.68 12.67 -3.41
N SER A 47 3.17 13.48 -2.47
CA SER A 47 4.26 14.44 -2.69
C SER A 47 5.60 13.77 -3.07
N LEU A 48 5.82 12.49 -2.72
CA LEU A 48 7.05 11.76 -3.04
C LEU A 48 7.34 11.74 -4.55
N MET A 49 6.30 11.65 -5.39
CA MET A 49 6.47 11.64 -6.85
C MET A 49 6.96 12.99 -7.36
N VAL A 50 6.37 14.09 -6.87
CA VAL A 50 6.77 15.45 -7.23
C VAL A 50 8.18 15.76 -6.75
N LEU A 51 8.53 15.34 -5.53
CA LEU A 51 9.88 15.52 -5.00
C LEU A 51 10.92 14.79 -5.85
N ARG A 52 10.70 13.52 -6.18
CA ARG A 52 11.67 12.70 -6.91
C ARG A 52 11.84 13.12 -8.37
N PHE A 53 10.77 13.47 -9.07
CA PHE A 53 10.79 13.65 -10.52
C PHE A 53 10.57 15.09 -10.98
N GLY A 54 9.96 15.94 -10.15
CA GLY A 54 9.74 17.36 -10.46
C GLY A 54 10.96 18.24 -10.21
N ASN A 55 12.01 17.72 -9.56
CA ASN A 55 13.16 18.50 -9.10
C ASN A 55 14.47 17.95 -9.66
N ARG A 56 15.15 18.76 -10.47
CA ARG A 56 16.45 18.38 -11.07
C ARG A 56 17.54 18.10 -10.04
N ILE A 57 17.43 18.67 -8.84
CA ILE A 57 18.39 18.45 -7.74
C ILE A 57 18.33 17.02 -7.17
N PHE A 58 17.14 16.39 -7.14
CA PHE A 58 16.97 15.07 -6.54
C PHE A 58 17.31 13.93 -7.53
N GLY A 59 17.20 14.17 -8.83
CA GLY A 59 17.48 13.17 -9.86
C GLY A 59 18.88 12.52 -9.75
N PRO A 60 19.98 13.31 -9.74
CA PRO A 60 21.35 12.77 -9.71
C PRO A 60 21.72 12.06 -8.41
N ILE A 61 21.04 12.36 -7.30
CA ILE A 61 21.37 11.82 -5.98
C ILE A 61 20.45 10.67 -5.55
N TRP A 62 19.37 10.41 -6.30
CA TRP A 62 18.43 9.32 -5.98
C TRP A 62 18.89 7.99 -6.60
N ASN A 63 20.04 7.47 -6.17
CA ASN A 63 20.61 6.19 -6.62
C ASN A 63 21.55 5.58 -5.57
N ARG A 64 21.97 4.32 -5.81
CA ARG A 64 22.84 3.56 -4.89
C ARG A 64 24.22 4.16 -4.64
N ASP A 65 24.70 5.03 -5.54
CA ASP A 65 26.02 5.65 -5.40
C ASP A 65 25.99 6.83 -4.41
N ASN A 66 24.80 7.35 -4.13
CA ASN A 66 24.58 8.53 -3.27
C ASN A 66 23.72 8.23 -2.03
N VAL A 67 22.90 7.17 -2.06
CA VAL A 67 22.01 6.78 -0.96
C VAL A 67 22.57 5.59 -0.21
N ALA A 68 22.95 5.80 1.05
CA ALA A 68 23.46 4.73 1.91
C ALA A 68 22.37 3.74 2.37
N CYS A 69 21.19 4.25 2.75
CA CYS A 69 20.05 3.44 3.15
C CYS A 69 18.72 4.20 3.01
N VAL A 70 17.62 3.45 2.92
CA VAL A 70 16.25 3.98 2.97
C VAL A 70 15.57 3.39 4.19
N VAL A 71 15.02 4.25 5.05
CA VAL A 71 14.34 3.83 6.28
C VAL A 71 12.86 4.16 6.18
N LEU A 72 12.01 3.16 6.33
CA LEU A 72 10.56 3.29 6.40
C LEU A 72 10.13 3.00 7.83
N THR A 73 9.50 3.97 8.50
CA THR A 73 9.08 3.85 9.90
C THR A 73 7.58 4.03 10.01
N PHE A 74 6.94 3.09 10.69
CA PHE A 74 5.56 3.20 11.13
C PHE A 74 5.53 3.02 12.65
N LYS A 75 4.97 3.99 13.38
CA LYS A 75 4.92 3.99 14.84
C LYS A 75 3.56 4.51 15.28
N GLU A 76 2.93 3.80 16.19
CA GLU A 76 1.71 4.20 16.87
C GLU A 76 2.00 4.30 18.37
N PRO A 77 1.54 5.35 19.06
CA PRO A 77 1.78 5.53 20.49
C PRO A 77 0.81 4.71 21.37
N PHE A 78 -0.08 3.93 20.77
CA PHE A 78 -1.12 3.14 21.44
C PHE A 78 -0.99 1.64 21.10
N GLY A 79 -1.59 0.79 21.93
CA GLY A 79 -1.59 -0.66 21.76
C GLY A 79 -2.75 -1.14 20.90
N THR A 80 -3.19 -2.39 21.12
CA THR A 80 -4.32 -2.96 20.37
C THR A 80 -5.70 -2.46 20.84
N GLU A 81 -5.77 -1.67 21.91
CA GLU A 81 -6.98 -0.97 22.39
C GLU A 81 -8.29 -1.81 22.29
N GLY A 82 -8.27 -3.04 22.81
CA GLY A 82 -9.43 -3.95 22.80
C GLY A 82 -9.70 -4.71 21.49
N ARG A 83 -8.92 -4.47 20.42
CA ARG A 83 -8.97 -5.19 19.14
C ARG A 83 -7.90 -6.28 18.99
N GLY A 84 -7.34 -6.73 20.11
CA GLY A 84 -6.25 -7.73 20.15
C GLY A 84 -6.57 -8.99 19.34
N GLY A 85 -7.80 -9.49 19.41
CA GLY A 85 -8.20 -10.70 18.66
C GLY A 85 -8.15 -10.55 17.14
N TYR A 86 -8.47 -9.37 16.60
CA TYR A 86 -8.31 -9.11 15.16
C TYR A 86 -6.84 -8.91 14.79
N PHE A 87 -6.05 -8.31 15.67
CA PHE A 87 -4.62 -8.13 15.44
C PHE A 87 -3.84 -9.45 15.50
N ASP A 88 -4.27 -10.42 16.31
CA ASP A 88 -3.61 -11.72 16.48
C ASP A 88 -3.66 -12.57 15.19
N ASP A 89 -4.79 -12.52 14.46
CA ASP A 89 -4.98 -13.28 13.22
C ASP A 89 -4.13 -12.74 12.04
N PHE A 90 -3.86 -11.43 12.02
CA PHE A 90 -3.19 -10.76 10.89
C PHE A 90 -1.75 -10.35 11.20
N GLY A 91 -1.45 -9.90 12.42
CA GLY A 91 -0.16 -9.38 12.84
C GLY A 91 0.17 -8.02 12.23
N ILE A 92 1.39 -7.51 12.52
CA ILE A 92 1.83 -6.18 12.05
C ILE A 92 2.29 -6.14 10.58
N ILE A 93 2.63 -7.30 10.01
CA ILE A 93 3.18 -7.40 8.65
C ILE A 93 2.08 -7.41 7.57
N ARG A 94 0.85 -7.82 7.93
CA ARG A 94 -0.29 -7.95 6.99
C ARG A 94 -1.19 -6.72 7.02
#